data_AF-A0A7T1MLT8-F1
#
_entry.id   AF-A0A7T1MLT8-F1
#
_cell.length_a   1.000
_cell.length_b   1.000
_cell.length_c   1.000
_cell.angle_alpha   90.00
_cell.angle_beta   90.00
_cell.angle_gamma   90.00
#
_symmetry.space_group_name_H-M   'P 1'
#
loop_
_entity.id
_entity.type
_entity.pdbx_description
1 polymer ?
#
loop_
_entity_poly.entity_id
_entity_poly.type
_entity_poly.pdbx_seq_one_letter_code
_entity_poly.pdbx_strand_id
1 'polypeptide(L)'
;MREPAGRQGSANKHGVERAESGLLSRNTRFLLWKQEIPRDQWGTWLEARLSWSATRIKQLVRGQLDDSRLGYEEVSELSGLFRMNADEQELRYRDLVTERCDILRENLTFLFDSLERGGKKLLAEALSIDPTTVSRWLNGSFAPNNLTLASLSNYFGLPPGTDLTKDPIFLSVDPVAEAEQRQWVANHLKELSAEEFRLLYPAFRRLLEDR
;
A
#
# COMPACT_ATOMS: atom_id res chain seq x y z
N MET A 1 32.14 21.70 -41.48
CA MET A 1 31.07 22.23 -40.60
C MET A 1 30.50 21.07 -39.79
N ARG A 2 30.34 21.26 -38.47
CA ARG A 2 29.81 20.27 -37.51
C ARG A 2 28.93 21.02 -36.50
N GLU A 3 28.12 20.24 -35.77
CA GLU A 3 27.17 20.59 -34.70
C GLU A 3 25.73 20.96 -35.12
N PRO A 4 24.72 20.70 -34.25
CA PRO A 4 24.72 19.84 -33.05
C PRO A 4 23.64 18.74 -33.07
N ALA A 5 23.81 17.76 -32.18
CA ALA A 5 22.84 16.69 -31.94
C ALA A 5 21.71 17.13 -31.01
N GLY A 6 20.45 16.88 -31.39
CA GLY A 6 19.30 17.01 -30.51
C GLY A 6 19.21 15.84 -29.52
N ARG A 7 19.64 16.04 -28.27
CA ARG A 7 19.31 15.12 -27.16
C ARG A 7 17.91 15.46 -26.64
N GLN A 8 16.91 14.60 -26.91
CA GLN A 8 15.69 14.58 -26.11
C GLN A 8 15.92 13.74 -24.84
N GLY A 9 15.45 14.25 -23.71
CA GLY A 9 15.74 13.69 -22.39
C GLY A 9 14.69 12.70 -21.90
N SER A 10 15.19 11.67 -21.20
CA SER A 10 14.65 11.04 -19.99
C SER A 10 13.13 11.07 -19.74
N ALA A 11 12.53 9.89 -19.69
CA ALA A 11 11.35 9.62 -18.87
C ALA A 11 11.63 8.42 -17.96
N ASN A 12 12.11 8.71 -16.74
CA ASN A 12 12.32 7.73 -15.69
C ASN A 12 10.99 7.44 -14.97
N LYS A 13 10.71 6.18 -14.58
CA LYS A 13 9.54 5.83 -13.76
C LYS A 13 9.92 4.79 -12.69
N HIS A 14 9.58 5.09 -11.43
CA HIS A 14 9.57 4.19 -10.27
C HIS A 14 8.16 4.22 -9.65
N GLY A 15 7.74 3.19 -8.92
CA GLY A 15 6.54 3.26 -8.06
C GLY A 15 5.67 2.01 -7.90
N VAL A 16 6.10 1.04 -7.09
CA VAL A 16 5.38 0.48 -5.92
C VAL A 16 3.94 -0.05 -6.04
N GLU A 17 3.68 -1.37 -6.01
CA GLU A 17 2.34 -1.98 -5.75
C GLU A 17 2.30 -3.51 -5.29
N ARG A 18 1.84 -3.92 -4.06
CA ARG A 18 1.05 -5.17 -3.56
C ARG A 18 1.54 -6.65 -3.33
N ALA A 19 0.71 -7.43 -2.58
CA ALA A 19 0.80 -8.84 -2.10
C ALA A 19 -0.52 -9.67 -2.19
N GLU A 20 -0.40 -11.01 -2.37
CA GLU A 20 -1.51 -12.00 -2.33
C GLU A 20 -2.23 -12.11 -0.97
N SER A 21 -3.52 -12.44 -0.84
CA SER A 21 -4.68 -12.31 -1.76
C SER A 21 -4.81 -13.21 -3.01
N GLY A 22 -6.00 -13.78 -3.26
CA GLY A 22 -6.36 -14.43 -4.54
C GLY A 22 -6.27 -13.43 -5.70
N LEU A 23 -5.75 -13.80 -6.87
CA LEU A 23 -5.18 -12.83 -7.81
C LEU A 23 -6.17 -11.76 -8.24
N LEU A 24 -7.44 -12.11 -8.47
CA LEU A 24 -8.48 -11.13 -8.77
C LEU A 24 -8.80 -10.26 -7.55
N SER A 25 -8.82 -10.80 -6.32
CA SER A 25 -8.83 -10.00 -5.09
C SER A 25 -7.54 -9.20 -4.86
N ARG A 26 -6.34 -9.66 -5.28
CA ARG A 26 -5.06 -8.93 -5.18
C ARG A 26 -5.10 -7.78 -6.14
N ASN A 27 -5.56 -8.05 -7.36
CA ASN A 27 -5.86 -7.14 -8.46
C ASN A 27 -7.05 -6.25 -8.16
N THR A 28 -7.92 -6.61 -7.23
CA THR A 28 -9.02 -5.77 -6.77
C THR A 28 -8.51 -4.89 -5.66
N ARG A 29 -7.90 -5.41 -4.58
CA ARG A 29 -7.02 -4.64 -3.69
C ARG A 29 -5.96 -3.81 -4.45
N PHE A 30 -5.56 -4.24 -5.65
CA PHE A 30 -4.79 -3.49 -6.65
C PHE A 30 -5.69 -2.38 -7.14
N LEU A 31 -6.65 -2.62 -8.02
CA LEU A 31 -7.74 -1.74 -8.47
C LEU A 31 -8.69 -1.21 -7.36
N LEU A 32 -8.21 -1.07 -6.12
CA LEU A 32 -8.87 -0.48 -4.95
C LEU A 32 -7.85 0.30 -4.10
N TRP A 33 -6.55 -0.01 -4.06
CA TRP A 33 -5.51 0.98 -3.66
C TRP A 33 -4.96 1.73 -4.91
N LYS A 34 -5.34 1.27 -6.12
CA LYS A 34 -5.07 1.80 -7.49
C LYS A 34 -6.36 2.29 -8.18
N GLN A 35 -7.54 1.91 -7.68
CA GLN A 35 -8.72 2.76 -7.79
C GLN A 35 -9.06 3.39 -6.43
N GLU A 36 -8.03 3.51 -5.57
CA GLU A 36 -7.92 4.58 -4.57
C GLU A 36 -9.01 4.61 -3.49
N ILE A 37 -9.70 3.50 -3.29
CA ILE A 37 -10.52 3.23 -2.13
C ILE A 37 -9.57 3.00 -0.90
N PRO A 38 -9.93 3.41 0.33
CA PRO A 38 -9.16 3.12 1.56
C PRO A 38 -9.37 1.69 2.10
N ARG A 39 -8.34 0.95 2.63
CA ARG A 39 -8.55 -0.48 3.04
C ARG A 39 -9.48 -0.78 4.25
N ASP A 40 -10.05 0.24 4.88
CA ASP A 40 -11.19 0.21 5.82
C ASP A 40 -12.54 0.39 5.09
N GLN A 41 -12.61 1.30 4.12
CA GLN A 41 -13.81 1.68 3.34
C GLN A 41 -14.01 0.92 2.03
N TRP A 42 -12.99 0.18 1.59
CA TRP A 42 -13.02 -0.78 0.49
C TRP A 42 -14.37 -1.53 0.44
N GLY A 43 -14.89 -1.89 1.62
CA GLY A 43 -16.21 -2.50 1.88
C GLY A 43 -17.35 -1.70 1.26
N THR A 44 -17.66 -0.58 1.88
CA THR A 44 -18.83 0.24 1.60
C THR A 44 -18.85 0.77 0.16
N TRP A 45 -17.70 0.94 -0.50
CA TRP A 45 -17.66 1.41 -1.89
C TRP A 45 -18.13 0.35 -2.90
N LEU A 46 -17.63 -0.87 -2.76
CA LEU A 46 -17.96 -1.99 -3.65
C LEU A 46 -19.42 -2.42 -3.45
N GLU A 47 -19.96 -2.29 -2.23
CA GLU A 47 -21.37 -2.56 -1.86
C GLU A 47 -22.39 -1.71 -2.63
N ALA A 48 -22.05 -0.47 -3.00
CA ALA A 48 -22.98 0.44 -3.66
C ALA A 48 -23.03 0.26 -5.19
N ARG A 49 -22.22 -0.63 -5.76
CA ARG A 49 -21.95 -0.71 -7.22
C ARG A 49 -22.01 -2.11 -7.79
N LEU A 50 -21.76 -3.12 -6.96
CA LEU A 50 -21.92 -4.53 -7.29
C LEU A 50 -23.23 -5.03 -6.68
N SER A 51 -23.87 -6.00 -7.32
CA SER A 51 -25.17 -6.56 -6.91
C SER A 51 -25.08 -7.45 -5.64
N TRP A 52 -23.98 -7.35 -4.88
CA TRP A 52 -23.52 -8.36 -3.93
C TRP A 52 -23.88 -7.97 -2.49
N SER A 53 -23.93 -8.95 -1.58
CA SER A 53 -24.15 -8.66 -0.17
C SER A 53 -22.92 -8.02 0.49
N ALA A 54 -23.13 -7.15 1.48
CA ALA A 54 -22.07 -6.51 2.27
C ALA A 54 -21.02 -7.48 2.80
N THR A 55 -21.45 -8.66 3.26
CA THR A 55 -20.55 -9.73 3.69
C THR A 55 -19.62 -10.22 2.58
N ARG A 56 -20.13 -10.35 1.35
CA ARG A 56 -19.38 -10.78 0.14
C ARG A 56 -18.39 -9.71 -0.33
N ILE A 57 -18.75 -8.46 -0.17
CA ILE A 57 -17.89 -7.33 -0.52
C ILE A 57 -16.77 -7.16 0.49
N LYS A 58 -17.09 -7.13 1.79
CA LYS A 58 -16.09 -7.10 2.87
C LYS A 58 -15.09 -8.25 2.75
N GLN A 59 -15.53 -9.41 2.24
CA GLN A 59 -14.66 -10.51 1.80
C GLN A 59 -13.72 -10.08 0.67
N LEU A 60 -14.21 -9.70 -0.52
CA LEU A 60 -13.36 -9.24 -1.66
C LEU A 60 -12.33 -8.16 -1.26
N VAL A 61 -12.79 -7.24 -0.42
CA VAL A 61 -12.09 -6.05 0.06
C VAL A 61 -10.89 -6.39 0.89
N ARG A 62 -11.07 -7.15 1.97
CA ARG A 62 -9.94 -7.60 2.78
C ARG A 62 -9.15 -8.72 2.07
N GLY A 63 -9.49 -8.98 0.79
CA GLY A 63 -8.99 -9.99 -0.13
C GLY A 63 -9.16 -11.41 0.40
N GLN A 64 -10.41 -11.75 0.68
CA GLN A 64 -10.91 -12.95 1.35
C GLN A 64 -11.95 -13.73 0.50
N LEU A 65 -12.01 -13.49 -0.81
CA LEU A 65 -12.98 -14.12 -1.73
C LEU A 65 -12.29 -15.07 -2.72
N ASP A 66 -13.00 -16.11 -3.18
CA ASP A 66 -12.47 -17.22 -3.98
C ASP A 66 -12.80 -17.07 -5.47
N ASP A 67 -11.76 -16.87 -6.28
CA ASP A 67 -11.84 -16.56 -7.70
C ASP A 67 -12.45 -17.68 -8.56
N SER A 68 -12.49 -18.93 -8.09
CA SER A 68 -13.11 -20.07 -8.80
C SER A 68 -14.62 -20.23 -8.53
N ARG A 69 -15.08 -19.66 -7.42
CA ARG A 69 -16.48 -19.66 -6.97
C ARG A 69 -17.23 -18.41 -7.43
N LEU A 70 -16.50 -17.40 -7.88
CA LEU A 70 -17.05 -16.30 -8.65
C LEU A 70 -17.66 -16.85 -9.96
N GLY A 71 -18.97 -16.67 -10.11
CA GLY A 71 -19.65 -16.94 -11.37
C GLY A 71 -19.11 -16.06 -12.50
N TYR A 72 -19.45 -16.41 -13.73
CA TYR A 72 -19.09 -15.59 -14.89
C TYR A 72 -19.59 -14.15 -14.76
N GLU A 73 -20.83 -13.97 -14.28
CA GLU A 73 -21.45 -12.66 -14.01
C GLU A 73 -20.69 -11.83 -12.95
N GLU A 74 -20.26 -12.42 -11.83
CA GLU A 74 -19.55 -11.67 -10.76
C GLU A 74 -18.19 -11.12 -11.27
N VAL A 75 -17.47 -11.88 -12.10
CA VAL A 75 -16.21 -11.40 -12.72
C VAL A 75 -16.48 -10.33 -13.78
N SER A 76 -17.58 -10.47 -14.54
CA SER A 76 -18.00 -9.49 -15.54
C SER A 76 -18.42 -8.17 -14.88
N GLU A 77 -19.16 -8.21 -13.76
CA GLU A 77 -19.50 -7.01 -12.98
C GLU A 77 -18.23 -6.28 -12.50
N LEU A 78 -17.24 -6.98 -11.94
CA LEU A 78 -15.97 -6.35 -11.53
C LEU A 78 -15.17 -5.81 -12.71
N SER A 79 -15.07 -6.57 -13.81
CA SER A 79 -14.35 -6.14 -15.01
C SER A 79 -15.01 -4.92 -15.66
N GLY A 80 -16.34 -4.88 -15.72
CA GLY A 80 -17.14 -3.76 -16.22
C GLY A 80 -17.13 -2.55 -15.30
N LEU A 81 -17.20 -2.75 -13.98
CA LEU A 81 -17.01 -1.72 -12.95
C LEU A 81 -15.65 -1.04 -13.11
N PHE A 82 -14.62 -1.83 -13.40
CA PHE A 82 -13.26 -1.36 -13.68
C PHE A 82 -13.02 -1.01 -15.16
N ARG A 83 -14.07 -1.02 -16.00
CA ARG A 83 -14.09 -0.71 -17.45
C ARG A 83 -12.96 -1.37 -18.25
N MET A 84 -12.64 -2.61 -17.93
CA MET A 84 -11.65 -3.44 -18.63
C MET A 84 -12.28 -3.99 -19.92
N ASN A 85 -12.52 -3.08 -20.88
CA ASN A 85 -13.45 -3.19 -22.02
C ASN A 85 -13.26 -4.37 -23.01
N ALA A 86 -12.36 -5.32 -22.78
CA ALA A 86 -12.12 -6.42 -23.74
C ALA A 86 -11.59 -7.74 -23.16
N ASP A 87 -11.12 -7.83 -21.91
CA ASP A 87 -10.45 -9.05 -21.44
C ASP A 87 -10.64 -9.37 -19.94
N GLU A 88 -11.69 -10.14 -19.65
CA GLU A 88 -11.93 -10.76 -18.33
C GLU A 88 -10.83 -11.76 -17.94
N GLN A 89 -10.02 -12.24 -18.90
CA GLN A 89 -8.88 -13.11 -18.63
C GLN A 89 -7.67 -12.32 -18.08
N GLU A 90 -7.51 -11.02 -18.37
CA GLU A 90 -6.50 -10.20 -17.69
C GLU A 90 -6.79 -10.13 -16.19
N LEU A 91 -8.01 -9.75 -15.80
CA LEU A 91 -8.35 -9.54 -14.39
C LEU A 91 -8.25 -10.83 -13.57
N ARG A 92 -8.54 -11.98 -14.21
CA ARG A 92 -8.63 -13.31 -13.58
C ARG A 92 -7.34 -14.15 -13.65
N TYR A 93 -6.47 -13.93 -14.65
CA TYR A 93 -5.29 -14.77 -14.88
C TYR A 93 -3.96 -14.00 -15.01
N ARG A 94 -3.92 -12.65 -15.04
CA ARG A 94 -2.66 -11.88 -14.97
C ARG A 94 -2.36 -11.35 -13.59
N ASP A 95 -1.09 -11.40 -13.20
CA ASP A 95 -0.63 -10.72 -12.00
C ASP A 95 -0.35 -9.26 -12.34
N LEU A 96 -1.42 -8.44 -12.36
CA LEU A 96 -1.30 -6.99 -12.56
C LEU A 96 -0.32 -6.38 -11.57
N VAL A 97 -0.09 -7.07 -10.45
CA VAL A 97 0.79 -6.67 -9.40
C VAL A 97 2.22 -7.00 -9.75
N THR A 98 2.67 -8.25 -9.66
CA THR A 98 4.10 -8.58 -9.74
C THR A 98 4.68 -8.43 -11.15
N GLU A 99 3.87 -8.56 -12.21
CA GLU A 99 4.26 -8.12 -13.57
C GLU A 99 4.51 -6.60 -13.65
N ARG A 100 4.20 -5.88 -12.56
CA ARG A 100 4.39 -4.45 -12.34
C ARG A 100 5.07 -4.13 -10.97
N CYS A 101 5.57 -5.10 -10.18
CA CYS A 101 6.08 -4.96 -8.78
C CYS A 101 7.05 -6.06 -8.29
N ASP A 102 8.03 -5.73 -7.44
CA ASP A 102 8.88 -6.61 -6.59
C ASP A 102 8.77 -6.23 -5.08
N ILE A 103 8.22 -7.09 -4.21
CA ILE A 103 7.83 -6.69 -2.83
C ILE A 103 8.92 -5.99 -2.00
N LEU A 104 10.12 -6.54 -1.88
CA LEU A 104 11.16 -5.85 -1.10
C LEU A 104 11.50 -4.52 -1.76
N ARG A 105 11.74 -4.55 -3.08
CA ARG A 105 12.04 -3.33 -3.84
C ARG A 105 10.90 -2.33 -3.75
N GLU A 106 9.66 -2.75 -3.58
CA GLU A 106 8.48 -1.89 -3.65
C GLU A 106 8.01 -1.47 -2.26
N ASN A 107 8.37 -2.17 -1.19
CA ASN A 107 8.27 -1.65 0.17
C ASN A 107 9.44 -0.71 0.46
N LEU A 108 10.66 -1.06 0.04
CA LEU A 108 11.76 -0.11 0.04
C LEU A 108 11.44 1.05 -0.90
N THR A 109 10.82 0.86 -2.07
CA THR A 109 10.39 2.01 -2.87
C THR A 109 9.20 2.73 -2.21
N PHE A 110 8.26 2.06 -1.53
CA PHE A 110 7.17 2.69 -0.75
C PHE A 110 7.71 3.61 0.34
N LEU A 111 8.77 3.17 1.02
CA LEU A 111 9.37 3.86 2.15
C LEU A 111 10.45 4.85 1.75
N PHE A 112 11.36 4.47 0.85
CA PHE A 112 12.33 5.41 0.33
C PHE A 112 11.64 6.49 -0.51
N ASP A 113 10.49 6.24 -1.12
CA ASP A 113 9.69 7.32 -1.70
C ASP A 113 8.82 8.06 -0.66
N SER A 114 8.73 7.55 0.58
CA SER A 114 8.34 8.33 1.76
C SER A 114 9.51 9.04 2.49
N LEU A 115 10.72 9.10 1.90
CA LEU A 115 11.85 9.91 2.39
C LEU A 115 12.03 11.24 1.66
N GLU A 116 12.51 12.24 2.41
CA GLU A 116 12.80 13.57 1.88
C GLU A 116 14.01 13.66 0.92
N ARG A 117 14.13 14.83 0.28
CA ARG A 117 15.21 15.18 -0.65
C ARG A 117 16.46 15.58 0.11
N GLY A 118 17.59 14.98 -0.22
CA GLY A 118 18.69 14.95 0.74
C GLY A 118 18.39 14.02 1.90
N GLY A 119 17.12 13.76 2.27
CA GLY A 119 16.69 12.63 3.10
C GLY A 119 17.31 11.29 2.66
N LYS A 120 17.34 10.92 1.36
CA LYS A 120 18.10 9.71 0.93
C LYS A 120 19.63 9.79 1.19
N LYS A 121 20.22 10.99 1.32
CA LYS A 121 21.64 11.25 1.70
C LYS A 121 21.85 11.43 3.22
N LEU A 122 20.85 11.94 3.94
CA LEU A 122 20.83 12.20 5.39
C LEU A 122 20.45 10.92 6.15
N LEU A 123 19.55 10.12 5.57
CA LEU A 123 19.37 8.70 5.88
C LEU A 123 20.66 7.95 5.56
N ALA A 124 21.33 8.23 4.43
CA ALA A 124 22.61 7.58 4.16
C ALA A 124 23.68 7.97 5.21
N GLU A 125 23.75 9.23 5.62
CA GLU A 125 24.64 9.72 6.68
C GLU A 125 24.23 9.16 8.07
N ALA A 126 22.93 9.13 8.40
CA ALA A 126 22.39 8.61 9.66
C ALA A 126 22.47 7.09 9.80
N LEU A 127 22.36 6.35 8.68
CA LEU A 127 22.62 4.91 8.59
C LEU A 127 24.10 4.59 8.33
N SER A 128 24.95 5.60 8.14
CA SER A 128 26.38 5.49 7.82
C SER A 128 26.69 4.58 6.62
N ILE A 129 25.96 4.77 5.52
CA ILE A 129 26.10 4.07 4.23
C ILE A 129 26.51 5.04 3.12
N ASP A 130 27.12 4.52 2.05
CA ASP A 130 27.38 5.32 0.84
C ASP A 130 26.07 5.62 0.08
N PRO A 131 25.84 6.87 -0.41
CA PRO A 131 24.62 7.24 -1.12
C PRO A 131 24.27 6.38 -2.34
N THR A 132 25.25 5.74 -3.01
CA THR A 132 24.99 4.84 -4.14
C THR A 132 24.42 3.49 -3.71
N THR A 133 24.58 3.11 -2.44
CA THR A 133 24.04 1.85 -1.87
C THR A 133 22.52 1.86 -1.90
N VAL A 134 21.90 3.01 -1.60
CA VAL A 134 20.45 3.23 -1.71
C VAL A 134 19.96 3.00 -3.14
N SER A 135 20.68 3.52 -4.14
CA SER A 135 20.34 3.31 -5.55
C SER A 135 20.45 1.84 -5.97
N ARG A 136 21.35 1.06 -5.36
CA ARG A 136 21.48 -0.38 -5.61
C ARG A 136 20.39 -1.22 -4.95
N TRP A 137 19.79 -0.73 -3.86
CA TRP A 137 18.59 -1.34 -3.26
C TRP A 137 17.36 -1.14 -4.14
N LEU A 138 17.14 0.08 -4.64
CA LEU A 138 15.96 0.42 -5.44
C LEU A 138 15.93 -0.24 -6.83
N ASN A 139 17.09 -0.60 -7.39
CA ASN A 139 17.18 -1.32 -8.66
C ASN A 139 17.37 -2.85 -8.50
N GLY A 140 17.33 -3.37 -7.28
CA GLY A 140 17.49 -4.81 -6.98
C GLY A 140 18.90 -5.38 -7.17
N SER A 141 19.92 -4.56 -7.48
CA SER A 141 21.30 -5.05 -7.67
C SER A 141 22.04 -5.34 -6.36
N PHE A 142 21.52 -4.87 -5.22
CA PHE A 142 22.02 -5.16 -3.88
C PHE A 142 20.86 -5.06 -2.87
N ALA A 143 21.02 -5.55 -1.64
CA ALA A 143 19.98 -5.49 -0.60
C ALA A 143 20.49 -4.84 0.70
N PRO A 144 19.63 -4.18 1.51
CA PRO A 144 20.01 -3.69 2.83
C PRO A 144 20.15 -4.86 3.81
N ASN A 145 21.10 -4.78 4.75
CA ASN A 145 21.26 -5.82 5.78
C ASN A 145 20.26 -5.62 6.93
N ASN A 146 20.13 -6.62 7.80
CA ASN A 146 19.11 -6.63 8.86
C ASN A 146 19.22 -5.46 9.87
N LEU A 147 20.43 -5.02 10.19
CA LEU A 147 20.64 -3.85 11.06
C LEU A 147 20.19 -2.56 10.35
N THR A 148 20.49 -2.45 9.06
CA THR A 148 20.02 -1.35 8.21
C THR A 148 18.50 -1.35 8.06
N LEU A 149 17.87 -2.51 7.87
CA LEU A 149 16.40 -2.66 7.78
C LEU A 149 15.70 -2.27 9.09
N ALA A 150 16.21 -2.73 10.24
CA ALA A 150 15.67 -2.32 11.53
C ALA A 150 15.82 -0.81 11.77
N SER A 151 16.95 -0.24 11.36
CA SER A 151 17.18 1.21 11.43
C SER A 151 16.28 1.99 10.48
N LEU A 152 15.94 1.44 9.31
CA LEU A 152 14.94 2.01 8.41
C LEU A 152 13.54 1.97 9.06
N SER A 153 13.06 0.82 9.53
CA SER A 153 11.74 0.71 10.21
C SER A 153 11.59 1.71 11.36
N ASN A 154 12.64 1.85 12.18
CA ASN A 154 12.67 2.83 13.26
C ASN A 154 12.73 4.28 12.76
N TYR A 155 13.53 4.57 11.72
CA TYR A 155 13.63 5.91 11.13
C TYR A 155 12.30 6.40 10.57
N PHE A 156 11.51 5.51 9.95
CA PHE A 156 10.17 5.84 9.47
C PHE A 156 9.10 5.85 10.58
N GLY A 157 9.44 5.48 11.82
CA GLY A 157 8.47 5.40 12.91
C GLY A 157 7.38 4.36 12.66
N LEU A 158 7.71 3.26 11.98
CA LEU A 158 6.76 2.19 11.73
C LEU A 158 6.45 1.45 13.04
N PRO A 159 5.25 0.83 13.18
CA PRO A 159 4.89 0.05 14.36
C PRO A 159 6.04 -0.88 14.81
N PRO A 160 6.37 -0.95 16.11
CA PRO A 160 7.51 -1.74 16.57
C PRO A 160 7.44 -3.18 16.06
N GLY A 161 8.36 -3.53 15.15
CA GLY A 161 8.38 -4.83 14.47
C GLY A 161 7.93 -4.86 13.01
N THR A 162 7.53 -3.73 12.38
CA THR A 162 7.25 -3.68 10.93
C THR A 162 8.48 -4.07 10.12
N ASP A 163 8.28 -5.01 9.19
CA ASP A 163 9.33 -5.61 8.37
C ASP A 163 9.17 -5.18 6.91
N LEU A 164 10.04 -4.26 6.49
CA LEU A 164 10.05 -3.67 5.14
C LEU A 164 10.25 -4.71 4.04
N THR A 165 10.81 -5.87 4.36
CA THR A 165 11.00 -6.94 3.38
C THR A 165 9.71 -7.72 3.10
N LYS A 166 8.66 -7.56 3.93
CA LYS A 166 7.49 -8.45 3.95
C LYS A 166 6.15 -7.75 4.09
N ASP A 167 6.03 -6.79 5.01
CA ASP A 167 4.73 -6.15 5.28
C ASP A 167 4.30 -5.40 4.03
N PRO A 168 3.13 -5.69 3.45
CA PRO A 168 2.69 -5.07 2.22
C PRO A 168 2.11 -3.69 2.54
N ILE A 169 3.00 -2.79 2.93
CA ILE A 169 2.73 -1.41 3.30
C ILE A 169 2.37 -0.59 2.06
N PHE A 170 2.91 -0.98 0.89
CA PHE A 170 2.41 -0.67 -0.47
C PHE A 170 0.99 -1.17 -0.79
N LEU A 171 0.26 -1.58 0.23
CA LEU A 171 -1.07 -2.16 0.19
C LEU A 171 -1.88 -1.71 1.40
N SER A 172 -1.28 -1.02 2.39
CA SER A 172 -1.86 -0.85 3.73
C SER A 172 -3.16 -0.05 3.76
N VAL A 173 -4.03 -0.37 4.75
CA VAL A 173 -5.20 0.47 5.04
C VAL A 173 -4.63 1.70 5.71
N ASP A 174 -3.90 1.38 6.77
CA ASP A 174 -3.64 2.25 7.87
C ASP A 174 -2.26 2.86 7.63
N PRO A 175 -2.10 4.15 7.96
CA PRO A 175 -0.85 4.84 7.79
C PRO A 175 0.29 4.15 8.54
N VAL A 176 1.51 4.30 8.03
CA VAL A 176 2.62 3.47 8.48
C VAL A 176 3.67 4.28 9.22
N ALA A 177 3.83 5.58 8.95
CA ALA A 177 4.77 6.41 9.70
C ALA A 177 4.16 6.96 11.00
N GLU A 178 4.96 7.13 12.07
CA GLU A 178 4.47 7.50 13.41
C GLU A 178 3.67 8.83 13.40
N ALA A 179 4.13 9.81 12.62
CA ALA A 179 3.47 11.10 12.47
C ALA A 179 2.07 10.95 11.84
N GLU A 180 1.90 10.04 10.89
CA GLU A 180 0.64 9.74 10.23
C GLU A 180 -0.30 8.94 11.17
N GLN A 181 0.26 8.01 11.96
CA GLN A 181 -0.51 7.16 12.89
C GLN A 181 -1.11 7.94 14.07
N ARG A 182 -0.32 8.84 14.68
CA ARG A 182 -0.85 9.76 15.71
C ARG A 182 -2.00 10.60 15.18
N GLN A 183 -1.90 11.04 13.92
CA GLN A 183 -2.93 11.85 13.26
C GLN A 183 -4.19 11.03 12.93
N TRP A 184 -4.05 9.77 12.50
CA TRP A 184 -5.17 8.85 12.24
C TRP A 184 -6.01 8.57 13.50
N VAL A 185 -5.36 8.26 14.63
CA VAL A 185 -6.04 8.01 15.91
C VAL A 185 -6.80 9.24 16.40
N ALA A 186 -6.17 10.42 16.35
CA ALA A 186 -6.79 11.67 16.78
C ALA A 186 -8.00 12.09 15.91
N ASN A 187 -8.07 11.61 14.67
CA ASN A 187 -9.19 11.86 13.75
C ASN A 187 -10.35 10.89 14.02
N HIS A 188 -10.09 9.58 14.07
CA HIS A 188 -11.11 8.56 14.38
C HIS A 188 -11.82 8.81 15.73
N LEU A 189 -11.12 9.34 16.72
CA LEU A 189 -11.70 9.71 18.02
C LEU A 189 -12.75 10.83 17.95
N LYS A 190 -12.69 11.71 16.95
CA LYS A 190 -13.60 12.85 16.78
C LYS A 190 -14.85 12.51 15.96
N GLU A 191 -14.80 11.42 15.19
CA GLU A 191 -15.89 10.99 14.31
C GLU A 191 -16.94 10.12 15.02
N LEU A 192 -16.61 9.62 16.21
CA LEU A 192 -17.55 8.92 17.10
C LEU A 192 -18.72 9.85 17.46
N SER A 193 -19.95 9.35 17.37
CA SER A 193 -21.13 10.09 17.83
C SER A 193 -21.06 10.40 19.33
N ALA A 194 -21.84 11.37 19.82
CA ALA A 194 -21.87 11.68 21.24
C ALA A 194 -22.29 10.49 22.13
N GLU A 195 -22.97 9.49 21.56
CA GLU A 195 -23.31 8.24 22.23
C GLU A 195 -22.13 7.25 22.22
N GLU A 196 -21.56 6.96 21.05
CA GLU A 196 -20.37 6.09 20.91
C GLU A 196 -19.16 6.64 21.68
N PHE A 197 -18.89 7.94 21.59
CA PHE A 197 -17.84 8.61 22.34
C PHE A 197 -18.10 8.54 23.84
N ARG A 198 -19.34 8.72 24.31
CA ARG A 198 -19.67 8.56 25.74
C ARG A 198 -19.54 7.11 26.22
N LEU A 199 -19.74 6.15 25.32
CA LEU A 199 -19.53 4.72 25.55
C LEU A 199 -18.03 4.34 25.61
N LEU A 200 -17.21 4.97 24.76
CA LEU A 200 -15.78 4.68 24.59
C LEU A 200 -14.85 5.56 25.44
N TYR A 201 -15.29 6.75 25.86
CA TYR A 201 -14.53 7.70 26.67
C TYR A 201 -13.99 7.10 27.98
N PRO A 202 -14.71 6.23 28.73
CA PRO A 202 -14.14 5.55 29.89
C PRO A 202 -12.93 4.68 29.56
N ALA A 203 -12.89 4.08 28.36
CA ALA A 203 -11.74 3.29 27.90
C ALA A 203 -10.57 4.20 27.49
N PHE A 204 -10.83 5.26 26.71
CA PHE A 204 -9.78 6.23 26.34
C PHE A 204 -9.19 6.95 27.55
N ARG A 205 -10.03 7.28 28.55
CA ARG A 205 -9.59 7.90 29.79
C ARG A 205 -8.63 6.99 30.57
N ARG A 206 -8.97 5.72 30.79
CA ARG A 206 -8.04 4.74 31.40
C ARG A 206 -6.74 4.62 30.60
N LEU A 207 -6.84 4.49 29.28
CA LEU A 207 -5.69 4.33 28.39
C LEU A 207 -4.74 5.56 28.36
N LEU A 208 -5.21 6.72 28.82
CA LEU A 208 -4.43 7.96 28.96
C LEU A 208 -4.01 8.26 30.41
N GLU A 209 -4.72 7.73 31.42
CA GLU A 209 -4.42 7.90 32.85
C GLU A 209 -3.53 6.76 33.42
N ASP A 210 -3.52 5.57 32.81
CA ASP A 210 -2.65 4.44 33.16
C ASP A 210 -1.22 4.58 32.55
N ARG A 211 -0.69 5.82 32.50
CA ARG A 211 0.64 6.18 31.98
C ARG A 211 1.46 6.96 33.00
#